data_AF-A0A724X1V4-F1
#
_entry.id   AF-A0A724X1V4-F1
#
_cell.length_a   1.000
_cell.length_b   1.000
_cell.length_c   1.000
_cell.angle_alpha   90.00
_cell.angle_beta   90.00
_cell.angle_gamma   90.00
#
_symmetry.space_group_name_H-M   'P 1'
#
loop_
_entity.id
_entity.type
_entity.pdbx_description
1 polymer ?
#
loop_
_entity_poly.entity_id
_entity_poly.type
_entity_poly.pdbx_seq_one_letter_code
_entity_poly.pdbx_strand_id
1 'polypeptide(L)'
;MDWQLLLQYAWVVLVLIALEGLLSADNALVLAVMVKHLPGEQQKKALFYGLAGAFVLRFAALFAISFLVDIWQIQALGAAYLLIMGLRHIYKTVKARKLGENHGA
;
A
#
# COMPACT_ATOMS: atom_id res chain seq x y z
N MET A 1 -8.63 32.84 -18.85
CA MET A 1 -8.18 31.85 -17.85
C MET A 1 -9.28 30.83 -17.72
N ASP A 2 -9.05 29.63 -18.22
CA ASP A 2 -10.07 28.58 -18.23
C ASP A 2 -10.23 28.06 -16.79
N TRP A 3 -11.11 28.72 -16.03
CA TRP A 3 -11.36 28.43 -14.62
C TRP A 3 -11.76 26.97 -14.37
N GLN A 4 -12.33 26.33 -15.39
CA GLN A 4 -12.61 24.90 -15.44
C GLN A 4 -11.36 24.01 -15.39
N LEU A 5 -10.26 24.37 -16.07
CA LEU A 5 -9.02 23.58 -16.03
C LEU A 5 -8.42 23.59 -14.62
N LEU A 6 -8.41 24.75 -13.95
CA LEU A 6 -7.90 24.87 -12.58
C LEU A 6 -8.72 24.02 -11.60
N LEU A 7 -10.05 24.05 -11.72
CA LEU A 7 -10.93 23.22 -10.89
C LEU A 7 -10.71 21.72 -11.14
N GLN A 8 -10.52 21.31 -12.40
CA GLN A 8 -10.26 19.92 -12.75
C GLN A 8 -8.91 19.43 -12.20
N TYR A 9 -7.84 20.21 -12.35
CA TYR A 9 -6.54 19.85 -11.80
C TYR A 9 -6.54 19.85 -10.27
N ALA A 10 -7.19 20.83 -9.64
CA ALA A 10 -7.35 20.86 -8.18
C ALA A 10 -8.09 19.62 -7.67
N TRP A 11 -9.15 19.20 -8.38
CA TRP A 11 -9.88 17.98 -8.05
C TRP A 11 -9.01 16.72 -8.17
N VAL A 12 -8.25 16.58 -9.27
CA VAL A 12 -7.33 15.46 -9.47
C VAL A 12 -6.27 15.42 -8.37
N VAL A 13 -5.65 16.55 -8.04
CA VAL A 13 -4.65 16.63 -6.97
C VAL A 13 -5.25 16.25 -5.62
N LEU A 14 -6.47 16.70 -5.31
CA LEU A 14 -7.16 16.35 -4.07
C LEU A 14 -7.41 14.84 -3.96
N VAL A 15 -7.90 14.21 -5.03
CA VAL A 15 -8.09 12.76 -5.09
C VAL A 15 -6.77 12.01 -4.97
N LEU A 16 -5.70 12.48 -5.64
CA LEU A 16 -4.37 11.88 -5.54
C LEU A 16 -3.80 11.97 -4.12
N ILE A 17 -3.95 13.11 -3.44
CA ILE A 17 -3.53 13.26 -2.03
C ILE A 17 -4.29 12.29 -1.14
N ALA A 18 -5.60 12.13 -1.34
CA ALA A 18 -6.41 11.19 -0.57
C ALA A 18 -5.96 9.73 -0.80
N LEU A 19 -5.77 9.32 -2.05
CA LEU A 19 -5.33 7.97 -2.42
C LEU A 19 -3.89 7.68 -1.95
N GLU A 20 -2.97 8.60 -2.17
CA GLU A 20 -1.59 8.48 -1.70
C GLU A 20 -1.52 8.43 -0.17
N GLY A 21 -2.34 9.24 0.52
CA GLY A 21 -2.45 9.24 1.97
C GLY A 21 -2.94 7.89 2.51
N LEU A 22 -4.01 7.35 1.90
CA LEU A 22 -4.54 6.03 2.28
C LEU A 22 -3.51 4.92 2.05
N LEU A 23 -2.85 4.90 0.90
CA LEU A 23 -1.79 3.94 0.58
C LEU A 23 -0.57 4.09 1.50
N SER A 24 -0.27 5.32 1.95
CA SER A 24 0.79 5.59 2.93
C SER A 24 0.49 4.99 4.30
N ALA A 25 -0.78 5.02 4.72
CA ALA A 25 -1.20 4.59 6.05
C ALA A 25 -0.94 3.10 6.27
N ASP A 26 -1.27 2.25 5.30
CA ASP A 26 -0.99 0.80 5.39
C ASP A 26 0.51 0.52 5.51
N ASN A 27 1.34 1.22 4.72
CA ASN A 27 2.79 1.04 4.74
C ASN A 27 3.42 1.48 6.08
N ALA A 28 2.93 2.58 6.67
CA ALA A 28 3.34 3.02 7.99
C ALA A 28 2.83 2.11 9.11
N LEU A 29 1.61 1.59 8.99
CA LEU A 29 1.00 0.65 9.95
C LEU A 29 1.80 -0.65 10.02
N VAL A 30 2.14 -1.22 8.86
CA VAL A 30 2.96 -2.44 8.79
C VAL A 30 4.31 -2.21 9.47
N LEU A 31 5.00 -1.10 9.19
CA LEU A 31 6.26 -0.77 9.84
C LEU A 31 6.09 -0.64 11.36
N ALA A 32 5.05 0.06 11.83
CA ALA A 32 4.75 0.20 13.25
C ALA A 32 4.47 -1.15 13.93
N VAL A 33 3.76 -2.05 13.27
CA VAL A 33 3.49 -3.41 13.76
C VAL A 33 4.76 -4.26 13.83
N MET A 34 5.65 -4.17 12.83
CA MET A 34 6.91 -4.90 12.84
C MET A 34 7.82 -4.45 13.99
N VAL A 35 7.95 -3.15 14.22
CA VAL A 35 8.85 -2.58 15.24
C VAL A 35 8.23 -2.63 16.66
N LYS A 36 6.96 -3.04 16.80
CA LYS A 36 6.26 -3.15 18.10
C LYS A 36 6.97 -4.03 19.14
N HIS A 37 7.79 -4.98 18.70
CA HIS A 37 8.45 -5.96 19.57
C HIS A 37 9.78 -5.47 20.18
N LEU A 38 10.23 -4.25 19.85
CA LEU A 38 11.50 -3.70 20.33
C LEU A 38 11.32 -2.86 21.62
N PRO A 39 12.33 -2.81 22.51
CA PRO A 39 12.33 -1.91 23.66
C PRO A 39 12.20 -0.44 23.22
N GLY A 40 11.45 0.37 23.96
CA GLY A 40 10.93 1.68 23.50
C GLY A 40 11.98 2.67 22.95
N GLU A 41 13.19 2.67 23.49
CA GLU A 41 14.32 3.47 23.00
C GLU A 41 14.75 3.08 21.57
N GLN A 42 14.78 1.78 21.26
CA GLN A 42 15.14 1.26 19.94
C GLN A 42 13.97 1.32 18.97
N GLN A 43 12.73 1.20 19.48
CA GLN A 43 11.51 1.29 18.67
C GLN A 43 11.41 2.64 17.94
N LYS A 44 11.67 3.76 18.63
CA LYS A 44 11.63 5.09 18.00
C LYS A 44 12.67 5.24 16.90
N LYS A 45 13.90 4.76 17.14
CA LYS A 45 14.98 4.83 16.14
C LYS A 45 14.66 3.94 14.94
N ALA A 46 14.25 2.70 15.16
CA ALA A 46 13.89 1.77 14.10
C ALA A 46 12.66 2.25 13.31
N LEU A 47 11.66 2.87 13.96
CA LEU A 47 10.53 3.49 13.28
C LEU A 47 10.98 4.69 12.43
N PHE A 48 11.88 5.54 12.95
CA PHE A 48 12.37 6.71 12.22
C PHE A 48 13.21 6.32 11.00
N TYR A 49 14.19 5.42 11.16
CA TYR A 49 14.99 4.92 10.05
C TYR A 49 14.15 4.12 9.06
N GLY A 50 13.18 3.34 9.55
CA GLY A 50 12.23 2.60 8.71
C GLY A 50 11.33 3.54 7.91
N LEU A 51 10.85 4.63 8.50
CA LEU A 51 9.99 5.60 7.82
C LEU A 51 10.78 6.41 6.79
N ALA A 52 11.99 6.84 7.13
CA ALA A 52 12.90 7.51 6.21
C ALA A 52 13.25 6.61 5.02
N GLY A 53 13.60 5.34 5.29
CA GLY A 53 13.86 4.33 4.26
C GLY A 53 12.63 4.03 3.41
N ALA A 54 11.46 3.89 4.03
CA ALA A 54 10.19 3.65 3.32
C ALA A 54 9.82 4.82 2.41
N PHE A 55 10.08 6.06 2.83
CA PHE A 55 9.88 7.24 2.01
C PHE A 55 10.82 7.26 0.79
N VAL A 56 12.12 6.99 0.99
CA VAL A 56 13.10 6.92 -0.10
C VAL A 56 12.77 5.79 -1.07
N LEU A 57 12.46 4.59 -0.56
CA LEU A 57 12.07 3.44 -1.37
C LEU A 57 10.82 3.75 -2.18
N ARG A 58 9.83 4.41 -1.57
CA ARG A 58 8.61 4.83 -2.28
C ARG A 58 8.92 5.81 -3.40
N PHE A 59 9.78 6.78 -3.16
CA PHE A 59 10.18 7.74 -4.19
C PHE A 59 10.89 7.02 -5.36
N ALA A 60 11.79 6.10 -5.05
CA ALA A 60 12.47 5.26 -6.05
C ALA A 60 11.49 4.35 -6.80
N ALA A 61 10.51 3.77 -6.12
CA ALA A 61 9.49 2.92 -6.73
C ALA A 61 8.56 3.73 -7.65
N LEU A 62 8.13 4.93 -7.25
CA LEU A 62 7.35 5.84 -8.11
C LEU A 62 8.13 6.21 -9.37
N PHE A 63 9.43 6.50 -9.22
CA PHE A 63 10.31 6.76 -10.35
C PHE A 63 10.40 5.53 -11.26
N ALA A 64 10.62 4.32 -10.71
CA ALA A 64 10.64 3.08 -11.47
C ALA A 64 9.32 2.84 -12.22
N ILE A 65 8.16 3.04 -11.57
CA ILE A 65 6.84 2.92 -12.19
C ILE A 65 6.73 3.87 -13.39
N SER A 66 7.24 5.10 -13.30
CA SER A 66 7.23 6.05 -14.41
C SER A 66 7.98 5.54 -15.66
N PHE A 67 8.98 4.67 -15.51
CA PHE A 67 9.67 4.03 -16.66
C PHE A 67 9.00 2.73 -17.09
N LEU A 68 8.43 1.99 -16.14
CA LEU A 68 7.83 0.68 -16.40
C LEU A 68 6.43 0.78 -17.01
N VAL A 69 5.74 1.93 -16.84
CA VAL A 69 4.36 2.12 -17.29
C VAL A 69 4.20 1.95 -18.80
N ASP A 70 5.22 2.21 -19.60
CA ASP A 70 5.13 2.05 -21.05
C ASP A 70 5.12 0.57 -21.50
N ILE A 71 5.46 -0.37 -20.60
CA ILE A 71 5.56 -1.80 -20.92
C ILE A 71 4.31 -2.54 -20.41
N TRP A 72 3.39 -2.83 -21.32
CA TRP A 72 2.09 -3.46 -20.98
C TRP A 72 2.23 -4.86 -20.35
N GLN A 73 3.26 -5.64 -20.69
CA GLN A 73 3.48 -6.97 -20.10
C GLN A 73 3.78 -6.89 -18.60
N ILE A 74 4.54 -5.87 -18.18
CA ILE A 74 4.88 -5.65 -16.78
C ILE A 74 3.62 -5.25 -16.00
N GLN A 75 2.79 -4.36 -16.57
CA GLN A 75 1.50 -4.01 -15.98
C GLN A 75 0.59 -5.23 -15.85
N ALA A 76 0.48 -6.06 -16.89
CA ALA A 76 -0.35 -7.25 -16.89
C ALA A 76 0.09 -8.26 -15.82
N LEU A 77 1.41 -8.49 -15.69
CA LEU A 77 1.97 -9.36 -14.65
C LEU A 77 1.72 -8.80 -13.25
N GLY A 78 1.92 -7.50 -13.04
CA GLY A 78 1.65 -6.83 -11.77
C GLY A 78 0.17 -6.92 -11.37
N ALA A 79 -0.74 -6.64 -12.30
CA ALA A 79 -2.18 -6.73 -12.09
C ALA A 79 -2.61 -8.17 -11.76
N ALA A 80 -2.12 -9.17 -12.52
CA ALA A 80 -2.41 -10.58 -12.26
C ALA A 80 -1.91 -11.00 -10.87
N TYR A 81 -0.70 -10.60 -10.48
CA TYR A 81 -0.14 -10.91 -9.16
C TYR A 81 -0.98 -10.32 -8.01
N LEU A 82 -1.38 -9.04 -8.13
CA LEU A 82 -2.24 -8.38 -7.14
C LEU A 82 -3.61 -9.05 -7.01
N LEU A 83 -4.24 -9.40 -8.14
CA LEU A 83 -5.51 -10.14 -8.15
C LEU A 83 -5.37 -11.50 -7.46
N ILE A 84 -4.32 -12.27 -7.77
CA ILE A 84 -4.09 -13.57 -7.15
C ILE A 84 -3.88 -13.43 -5.63
N MET A 85 -3.11 -12.44 -5.18
CA MET A 85 -2.91 -12.20 -3.75
C MET A 85 -4.22 -11.84 -3.04
N GLY A 86 -4.99 -10.90 -3.60
CA GLY A 86 -6.28 -10.49 -3.03
C GLY A 86 -7.26 -11.66 -2.95
N LEU A 87 -7.43 -12.40 -4.04
CA LEU A 87 -8.30 -13.57 -4.10
C LEU A 87 -7.86 -14.67 -3.12
N ARG A 88 -6.56 -14.98 -3.07
CA ARG A 88 -6.01 -15.99 -2.15
C ARG A 88 -6.21 -15.59 -0.70
N HIS A 89 -5.99 -14.32 -0.36
CA HIS A 89 -6.16 -13.83 1.00
C HIS A 89 -7.63 -13.90 1.43
N ILE A 90 -8.56 -13.39 0.61
CA ILE A 90 -10.00 -13.46 0.88
C ILE A 90 -10.45 -14.92 0.99
N TYR A 91 -10.07 -15.78 0.04
CA TYR A 91 -10.42 -17.20 0.08
C TYR A 91 -9.91 -17.90 1.34
N LYS A 92 -8.65 -17.64 1.73
CA LYS A 92 -8.07 -18.20 2.97
C LYS A 92 -8.82 -17.72 4.20
N THR A 93 -9.14 -16.43 4.28
CA THR A 93 -9.85 -15.82 5.41
C THR A 93 -11.30 -16.35 5.51
N VAL A 94 -12.00 -16.51 4.39
CA VAL A 94 -13.36 -17.08 4.35
C VAL A 94 -13.36 -18.57 4.70
N LYS A 95 -12.41 -19.35 4.16
CA LYS A 95 -12.28 -20.78 4.48
C LYS A 95 -11.92 -21.02 5.95
N ALA A 96 -11.04 -20.19 6.53
CA ALA A 96 -10.68 -20.26 7.94
C ALA A 96 -11.88 -20.01 8.86
N ARG A 97 -12.81 -19.10 8.49
CA ARG A 97 -14.07 -18.89 9.22
C ARG A 97 -15.00 -20.10 9.14
N LYS A 98 -15.20 -20.68 7.95
CA LYS A 98 -16.08 -21.86 7.78
C LYS A 98 -15.61 -23.10 8.55
N LEU A 99 -14.30 -23.27 8.78
CA LEU A 99 -13.77 -24.43 9.50
C LEU A 99 -13.96 -24.32 11.03
N GLY A 100 -14.00 -23.09 11.57
CA GLY A 100 -14.26 -22.83 12.99
C GLY A 100 -15.73 -22.98 13.39
N GLU A 101 -16.66 -22.82 12.44
CA GLU A 101 -18.10 -23.01 12.65
C GLU A 101 -18.49 -24.51 12.74
N ASN A 102 -17.73 -25.40 12.11
CA ASN A 102 -18.09 -26.82 11.95
C ASN A 102 -17.57 -27.75 13.08
N HIS A 103 -16.78 -27.24 14.03
CA HIS A 103 -16.26 -28.00 15.19
C HIS A 103 -16.84 -27.49 16.54
N GLY A 104 -17.79 -26.56 16.49
CA GLY A 104 -18.44 -25.97 17.67
C GLY A 104 -19.89 -26.40 17.89
N ALA A 105 -20.32 -27.51 17.27
CA ALA A 105 -21.64 -28.12 17.44
C ALA A 105 -21.51 -29.50 18.09
#